data_AF-A0A1A9RCN9-F1
#
_entry.id   AF-A0A1A9RCN9-F1
#
_cell.length_a   1.000
_cell.length_b   1.000
_cell.length_c   1.000
_cell.angle_alpha   90.00
_cell.angle_beta   90.00
_cell.angle_gamma   90.00
#
_symmetry.space_group_name_H-M   'P 1'
#
loop_
_entity.id
_entity.type
_entity.pdbx_description
1 polymer ?
#
loop_
_entity_poly.entity_id
_entity_poly.type
_entity_poly.pdbx_seq_one_letter_code
_entity_poly.pdbx_strand_id
1 'polypeptide(L)'
;MLAKLFQVAFAGLLLAGCAMTPQQRAAYEAAREREMKQTAVALAAQCDRRTAELLALQQEDYLGVADAEKPKLQREYRRRIAEPSFQACYRMAWENLVYRQQLEMLERRERRRELEWMMYRPYYPYWW
;
A
#
# COMPACT_ATOMS: atom_id res chain seq x y z
N MET A 1 -14.85 -5.11 -49.23
CA MET A 1 -14.74 -6.01 -48.05
C MET A 1 -13.41 -5.86 -47.31
N LEU A 2 -12.29 -5.58 -48.00
CA LEU A 2 -10.96 -5.36 -47.40
C LEU A 2 -10.88 -4.23 -46.35
N ALA A 3 -11.59 -3.11 -46.56
CA ALA A 3 -11.57 -1.98 -45.62
C ALA A 3 -12.18 -2.31 -44.23
N LYS A 4 -13.20 -3.18 -44.18
CA LYS A 4 -13.80 -3.62 -42.91
C LYS A 4 -12.87 -4.57 -42.15
N LEU A 5 -12.08 -5.39 -42.84
CA LEU A 5 -11.10 -6.27 -42.21
C LEU A 5 -9.95 -5.48 -41.56
N PHE A 6 -9.54 -4.37 -42.19
CA PHE A 6 -8.49 -3.50 -41.66
C PHE A 6 -8.93 -2.75 -40.38
N GLN A 7 -10.18 -2.29 -40.31
CA GLN A 7 -10.73 -1.64 -39.11
C GLN A 7 -10.84 -2.59 -37.92
N VAL A 8 -11.22 -3.85 -38.13
CA VAL A 8 -11.31 -4.85 -37.05
C VAL A 8 -9.91 -5.24 -36.53
N ALA A 9 -8.92 -5.34 -37.41
CA ALA A 9 -7.53 -5.60 -37.02
C ALA A 9 -6.94 -4.46 -36.18
N PHE A 10 -7.21 -3.20 -36.56
CA PHE A 10 -6.72 -2.02 -35.82
C PHE A 10 -7.35 -1.89 -34.43
N ALA A 11 -8.63 -2.23 -34.28
CA ALA A 11 -9.31 -2.27 -32.98
C ALA A 11 -8.75 -3.37 -32.04
N GLY A 12 -8.36 -4.53 -32.59
CA GLY A 12 -7.73 -5.61 -31.82
C GLY A 12 -6.35 -5.26 -31.27
N LEU A 13 -5.54 -4.52 -32.04
CA LEU A 13 -4.21 -4.05 -31.61
C LEU A 13 -4.29 -2.99 -30.49
N LEU A 14 -5.32 -2.14 -30.50
CA LEU A 14 -5.55 -1.15 -29.44
C LEU A 14 -6.00 -1.81 -28.11
N LEU A 15 -6.71 -2.94 -28.17
CA LEU A 15 -7.13 -3.70 -26.98
C LEU A 15 -5.99 -4.53 -26.37
N ALA A 16 -5.05 -5.01 -27.19
CA ALA A 16 -3.88 -5.76 -26.72
C ALA A 16 -2.87 -4.88 -25.95
N GLY A 17 -2.84 -3.57 -26.21
CA GLY A 17 -1.98 -2.60 -25.51
C GLY A 17 -2.37 -2.30 -24.05
N CYS A 18 -3.59 -2.66 -23.63
CA CYS A 18 -4.05 -2.49 -22.25
C CYS A 18 -3.85 -3.74 -21.37
N ALA A 19 -3.30 -4.83 -21.92
CA ALA A 19 -2.97 -6.02 -21.14
C ALA A 19 -1.58 -5.85 -20.51
N MET A 20 -1.55 -5.41 -19.25
CA MET A 20 -0.33 -5.37 -18.43
C MET A 20 0.41 -6.70 -18.57
N THR A 21 1.65 -6.64 -19.08
CA THR A 21 2.43 -7.85 -19.41
C THR A 21 2.65 -8.69 -18.15
N PRO A 22 2.74 -10.02 -18.26
CA PRO A 22 2.93 -10.89 -17.09
C PRO A 22 4.21 -10.54 -16.31
N GLN A 23 5.26 -10.08 -17.00
CA GLN A 23 6.50 -9.62 -16.37
C GLN A 23 6.31 -8.32 -15.56
N GLN A 24 5.50 -7.37 -16.06
CA GLN A 24 5.18 -6.15 -15.31
C GLN A 24 4.29 -6.43 -14.10
N ARG A 25 3.38 -7.42 -14.18
CA ARG A 25 2.56 -7.83 -13.03
C ARG A 25 3.42 -8.41 -11.91
N ALA A 26 4.33 -9.33 -12.23
CA ALA A 26 5.25 -9.89 -11.24
C ALA A 26 6.14 -8.82 -10.58
N ALA A 27 6.62 -7.83 -11.35
CA ALA A 27 7.39 -6.71 -10.81
C ALA A 27 6.54 -5.82 -9.89
N TYR A 28 5.27 -5.55 -10.25
CA TYR A 28 4.35 -4.77 -9.42
C TYR A 28 3.98 -5.51 -8.13
N GLU A 29 3.73 -6.81 -8.20
CA GLU A 29 3.46 -7.64 -7.02
C GLU A 29 4.65 -7.65 -6.07
N ALA A 30 5.87 -7.85 -6.58
CA ALA A 30 7.08 -7.79 -5.77
C ALA A 30 7.29 -6.40 -5.14
N ALA A 31 6.99 -5.32 -5.86
CA ALA A 31 7.05 -3.96 -5.31
C ALA A 31 6.01 -3.77 -4.19
N ARG A 32 4.78 -4.19 -4.41
CA ARG A 32 3.69 -4.12 -3.42
C ARG A 32 4.03 -4.93 -2.16
N GLU A 33 4.60 -6.12 -2.31
CA GLU A 33 5.05 -6.93 -1.18
C GLU A 33 6.12 -6.22 -0.35
N ARG A 34 7.08 -5.55 -1.00
CA ARG A 34 8.12 -4.77 -0.32
C ARG A 34 7.51 -3.60 0.46
N GLU A 35 6.56 -2.88 -0.13
CA GLU A 35 5.86 -1.79 0.56
C GLU A 35 5.09 -2.30 1.78
N MET A 36 4.38 -3.43 1.65
CA MET A 36 3.65 -4.05 2.78
C MET A 36 4.61 -4.49 3.90
N LYS A 37 5.76 -5.07 3.54
CA LYS A 37 6.82 -5.44 4.48
C LYS A 37 7.38 -4.22 5.22
N GLN A 38 7.70 -3.15 4.49
CA GLN A 38 8.21 -1.89 5.05
C GLN A 38 7.20 -1.19 5.94
N THR A 39 5.93 -1.14 5.55
CA THR A 39 4.87 -0.56 6.39
C THR A 39 4.70 -1.35 7.69
N ALA A 40 4.74 -2.69 7.65
CA ALA A 40 4.71 -3.51 8.86
C ALA A 40 5.88 -3.20 9.82
N VAL A 41 7.10 -3.05 9.29
CA VAL A 41 8.29 -2.67 10.09
C VAL A 41 8.14 -1.25 10.65
N ALA A 42 7.68 -0.29 9.84
CA ALA A 42 7.47 1.09 10.27
C ALA A 42 6.41 1.21 11.37
N LEU A 43 5.34 0.42 11.29
CA LEU A 43 4.31 0.36 12.34
C LEU A 43 4.86 -0.31 13.61
N ALA A 44 5.60 -1.41 13.47
CA ALA A 44 6.24 -2.06 14.62
C ALA A 44 7.23 -1.12 15.33
N ALA A 45 7.97 -0.29 14.57
CA ALA A 45 8.95 0.66 15.12
C ALA A 45 8.33 1.77 15.98
N GLN A 46 7.04 2.08 15.79
CA GLN A 46 6.31 3.02 16.64
C GLN A 46 6.03 2.44 18.03
N CYS A 47 5.96 1.12 18.16
CA CYS A 47 5.66 0.42 19.40
C CYS A 47 6.92 -0.07 20.12
N ASP A 48 7.81 -0.77 19.41
CA ASP A 48 9.09 -1.26 19.93
C ASP A 48 10.11 -1.35 18.80
N ARG A 49 11.17 -0.54 18.89
CA ARG A 49 12.28 -0.52 17.94
C ARG A 49 12.96 -1.88 17.83
N ARG A 50 13.15 -2.59 18.94
CA ARG A 50 13.84 -3.88 18.93
C ARG A 50 13.00 -4.95 18.23
N THR A 51 11.69 -4.93 18.43
CA THR A 51 10.79 -5.85 17.74
C THR A 51 10.72 -5.55 16.23
N ALA A 52 10.82 -4.26 15.85
CA ALA A 52 10.88 -3.87 14.43
C ALA A 52 12.15 -4.36 13.72
N GLU A 53 13.31 -4.29 14.37
CA GLU A 53 14.56 -4.86 13.86
C GLU A 53 14.45 -6.37 13.66
N LEU A 54 13.90 -7.08 14.64
CA LEU A 54 13.70 -8.53 14.55
C LEU A 54 12.67 -8.90 13.47
N LEU A 55 11.63 -8.08 13.28
CA LEU A 55 10.66 -8.26 12.21
C LEU A 55 11.28 -8.06 10.83
N ALA A 56 12.14 -7.05 10.65
CA ALA A 56 12.88 -6.83 9.42
C ALA A 56 13.80 -8.02 9.10
N LEU A 57 14.55 -8.50 10.10
CA LEU A 57 15.38 -9.70 9.97
C LEU A 57 14.56 -10.94 9.60
N GLN A 58 13.36 -11.10 10.17
CA GLN A 58 12.48 -12.21 9.85
C GLN A 58 11.90 -12.11 8.42
N GLN A 59 11.61 -10.92 7.92
CA GLN A 59 11.12 -10.72 6.54
C GLN A 59 12.17 -11.06 5.46
N GLU A 60 13.44 -11.03 5.86
CA GLU A 60 14.62 -11.41 5.09
C GLU A 60 15.15 -12.79 5.48
N ASP A 61 14.37 -13.63 6.18
CA ASP A 61 14.77 -14.99 6.59
C ASP A 61 16.14 -15.08 7.32
N TYR A 62 16.49 -14.05 8.08
CA TYR A 62 17.76 -13.94 8.80
C TYR A 62 18.99 -14.04 7.88
N LEU A 63 18.88 -13.54 6.64
CA LEU A 63 20.02 -13.41 5.72
C LEU A 63 21.18 -12.65 6.40
N GLY A 64 22.38 -13.22 6.33
CA GLY A 64 23.59 -12.63 6.92
C GLY A 64 23.79 -12.89 8.42
N VAL A 65 22.86 -13.56 9.12
CA VAL A 65 23.03 -13.96 10.52
C VAL A 65 23.69 -15.35 10.60
N ALA A 66 24.63 -15.53 11.52
CA ALA A 66 25.25 -16.83 11.78
C ALA A 66 24.20 -17.86 12.24
N ASP A 67 24.25 -19.09 11.72
CA ASP A 67 23.26 -20.13 12.01
C ASP A 67 23.10 -20.46 13.50
N ALA A 68 24.18 -20.30 14.28
CA ALA A 68 24.18 -20.49 15.72
C ALA A 68 23.35 -19.44 16.49
N GLU A 69 23.15 -18.25 15.91
CA GLU A 69 22.46 -17.13 16.56
C GLU A 69 20.99 -17.01 16.12
N LYS A 70 20.64 -17.52 14.93
CA LYS A 70 19.27 -17.61 14.42
C LYS A 70 18.24 -18.13 15.45
N PRO A 71 18.46 -19.27 16.15
CA PRO A 71 17.49 -19.78 17.11
C PRO A 71 17.35 -18.94 18.38
N LYS A 72 18.34 -18.09 18.70
CA LYS A 72 18.23 -17.14 19.83
C LYS A 72 17.34 -15.95 19.44
N LEU A 73 17.60 -15.36 18.27
CA LEU A 73 16.82 -14.25 17.73
C LEU A 73 15.36 -14.64 17.48
N GLN A 74 15.11 -15.83 16.91
CA GLN A 74 13.75 -16.34 16.72
C GLN A 74 12.98 -16.50 18.03
N ARG A 75 13.65 -16.95 19.11
CA ARG A 75 13.04 -17.05 20.44
C ARG A 75 12.75 -15.67 21.03
N GLU A 76 13.66 -14.71 20.86
CA GLU A 76 13.45 -13.32 21.29
C GLU A 76 12.24 -12.71 20.58
N TYR A 77 12.18 -12.85 19.25
CA TYR A 77 11.06 -12.37 18.43
C TYR A 77 9.72 -12.95 18.88
N ARG A 78 9.63 -14.28 19.07
CA ARG A 78 8.40 -14.94 19.53
C ARG A 78 7.93 -14.43 20.88
N ARG A 79 8.85 -14.18 21.81
CA ARG A 79 8.52 -13.64 23.13
C ARG A 79 7.97 -12.23 23.03
N ARG A 80 8.62 -11.35 22.25
CA ARG A 80 8.21 -9.96 22.10
C ARG A 80 6.87 -9.81 21.39
N ILE A 81 6.60 -10.63 20.37
CA ILE A 81 5.28 -10.63 19.70
C ILE A 81 4.18 -11.22 20.58
N ALA A 82 4.50 -12.16 21.46
CA ALA A 82 3.54 -12.69 22.42
C ALA A 82 3.16 -11.70 23.52
N GLU A 83 3.92 -10.60 23.68
CA GLU A 83 3.66 -9.60 24.70
C GLU A 83 2.35 -8.85 24.40
N PRO A 84 1.38 -8.80 25.33
CA PRO A 84 0.08 -8.17 25.09
C PRO A 84 0.18 -6.66 24.83
N SER A 85 1.17 -5.98 25.42
CA SER A 85 1.39 -4.55 25.20
C SER A 85 1.80 -4.26 23.76
N PHE A 86 2.68 -5.09 23.18
CA PHE A 86 3.07 -4.99 21.78
C PHE A 86 1.89 -5.27 20.85
N GLN A 87 1.12 -6.33 21.10
CA GLN A 87 -0.05 -6.67 20.28
C GLN A 87 -1.10 -5.55 20.26
N ALA A 88 -1.39 -4.96 21.42
CA ALA A 88 -2.33 -3.86 21.53
C ALA A 88 -1.83 -2.62 20.77
N CYS A 89 -0.56 -2.24 20.97
CA CYS A 89 0.03 -1.10 20.27
C CYS A 89 0.07 -1.33 18.75
N TYR A 90 0.48 -2.52 18.31
CA TYR A 90 0.56 -2.86 16.90
C TYR A 90 -0.81 -2.83 16.23
N ARG A 91 -1.85 -3.36 16.89
CA ARG A 91 -3.24 -3.26 16.40
C ARG A 91 -3.68 -1.80 16.27
N MET A 92 -3.43 -0.97 17.28
CA MET A 92 -3.79 0.45 17.24
C MET A 92 -3.02 1.21 16.15
N ALA A 93 -1.75 0.88 15.91
CA ALA A 93 -0.96 1.47 14.84
C ALA A 93 -1.55 1.15 13.45
N TRP A 94 -1.99 -0.09 13.25
CA TRP A 94 -2.71 -0.50 12.03
C TRP A 94 -4.04 0.23 11.86
N GLU A 95 -4.84 0.30 12.92
CA GLU A 95 -6.10 1.04 12.92
C GLU A 95 -5.86 2.52 12.58
N ASN A 96 -4.83 3.15 13.17
CA ASN A 96 -4.46 4.53 12.89
C ASN A 96 -4.10 4.74 11.42
N LEU A 97 -3.33 3.82 10.81
CA LEU A 97 -3.00 3.88 9.39
C LEU A 97 -4.26 3.84 8.52
N VAL A 98 -5.19 2.93 8.83
CA VAL A 98 -6.47 2.82 8.10
C VAL A 98 -7.28 4.11 8.25
N TYR A 99 -7.37 4.66 9.46
CA TYR A 99 -8.08 5.92 9.69
C TYR A 99 -7.47 7.08 8.92
N ARG A 100 -6.14 7.21 8.87
CA ARG A 100 -5.47 8.25 8.06
C ARG A 100 -5.82 8.14 6.59
N GLN A 101 -5.79 6.93 6.03
CA GLN A 101 -6.19 6.70 4.64
C GLN A 101 -7.65 7.05 4.38
N GLN A 102 -8.55 6.73 5.33
CA GLN A 102 -9.96 7.11 5.22
C GLN A 102 -10.15 8.62 5.25
N LEU A 103 -9.46 9.33 6.14
CA LEU A 103 -9.50 10.79 6.22
C LEU A 103 -9.02 11.43 4.92
N GLU A 104 -7.86 11.01 4.40
CA GLU A 104 -7.35 11.50 3.12
C GLU A 104 -8.32 11.25 1.95
N MET A 105 -9.04 10.13 1.97
CA MET A 105 -10.05 9.81 0.97
C MET A 105 -11.28 10.70 1.11
N LEU A 106 -11.71 11.01 2.33
CA LEU A 106 -12.81 11.92 2.60
C LEU A 106 -12.46 13.35 2.18
N GLU A 107 -11.28 13.86 2.58
CA GLU A 107 -10.77 15.17 2.18
C GLU A 107 -10.67 15.31 0.66
N ARG A 108 -10.19 14.28 -0.04
CA ARG A 108 -10.15 14.26 -1.51
C ARG A 108 -11.55 14.32 -2.13
N ARG A 109 -12.54 13.64 -1.54
CA ARG A 109 -13.93 13.69 -2.00
C ARG A 109 -14.58 15.03 -1.71
N GLU A 110 -14.30 15.63 -0.57
CA GLU A 110 -14.80 16.97 -0.21
C GLU A 110 -14.20 18.03 -1.12
N ARG A 111 -12.88 18.05 -1.30
CA ARG A 111 -12.22 18.95 -2.24
C ARG A 111 -12.77 18.82 -3.66
N ARG A 112 -13.02 17.59 -4.12
CA ARG A 112 -13.66 17.36 -5.42
C ARG A 112 -15.07 17.96 -5.48
N ARG A 113 -15.89 17.72 -4.45
CA ARG A 113 -17.23 18.31 -4.34
C ARG A 113 -17.19 19.82 -4.29
N GLU A 114 -16.24 20.43 -3.58
CA GLU A 114 -16.03 21.88 -3.54
C GLU A 114 -15.69 22.44 -4.92
N LEU A 115 -14.77 21.80 -5.65
CA LEU A 115 -14.42 22.21 -7.02
C LEU A 115 -15.60 22.08 -7.98
N GLU A 116 -16.38 20.99 -7.87
CA GLU A 116 -17.62 20.80 -8.63
C GLU A 116 -18.63 21.90 -8.29
N TRP A 117 -18.82 22.21 -7.00
CA TRP A 117 -19.69 23.31 -6.53
C TRP A 117 -19.22 24.69 -7.01
N MET A 118 -17.92 24.96 -7.03
CA MET A 118 -17.36 26.22 -7.56
C MET A 118 -17.58 26.36 -9.07
N MET A 119 -17.46 25.26 -9.82
CA MET A 119 -17.64 25.23 -11.27
C MET A 119 -19.11 25.31 -11.69
N TYR A 120 -20.04 24.81 -10.87
CA TYR A 120 -21.49 24.88 -11.10
C TYR A 120 -22.18 26.09 -10.47
N ARG A 121 -21.47 26.97 -9.75
CA ARG A 121 -22.04 28.18 -9.15
C ARG A 121 -22.42 29.15 -10.28
N PRO A 122 -23.71 29.42 -10.52
CA PRO A 122 -24.08 30.44 -11.50
C PRO A 122 -23.54 31.77 -11.00
N TYR A 123 -22.80 32.47 -11.85
CA TYR A 123 -22.35 33.83 -11.61
C TYR A 123 -23.60 34.73 -11.64
N TYR A 124 -24.39 34.74 -10.57
CA TYR A 124 -25.43 35.75 -10.38
C TYR A 124 -24.74 37.00 -9.86
N PRO A 125 -24.61 38.06 -10.68
CA PRO A 125 -24.10 39.31 -10.19
C PRO A 125 -25.11 39.89 -9.19
N TYR A 126 -24.60 40.28 -8.04
CA TYR A 126 -25.33 40.87 -6.92
C TYR A 126 -25.69 42.33 -7.25
N TRP A 127 -26.51 42.55 -8.28
CA TRP A 127 -27.11 43.85 -8.53
C TRP A 127 -28.60 43.72 -8.86
N TRP A 128 -29.38 43.69 -7.79
CA TRP A 128 -30.73 44.27 -7.67
C TRP A 128 -30.92 44.75 -6.23
#